data_AF-A0A7Z9Y7T7-F1
#
_entry.id   AF-A0A7Z9Y7T7-F1
#
_cell.length_a   1.000
_cell.length_b   1.000
_cell.length_c   1.000
_cell.angle_alpha   90.00
_cell.angle_beta   90.00
_cell.angle_gamma   90.00
#
_symmetry.space_group_name_H-M   'P 1'
#
loop_
_entity.id
_entity.type
_entity.pdbx_description
1 polymer ?
#
loop_
_entity_poly.entity_id
_entity_poly.type
_entity_poly.pdbx_seq_one_letter_code
_entity_poly.pdbx_strand_id
1 'polypeptide(L)' 'MRDEEKLLVLIPHWIEHNGEHAAEFRRWAARAGIGEADLLKAAEAMERANDHLRAALEKLKGPPKP' A
#
# COMPACT_ATOMS: atom_id res chain seq x y z
N MET A 1 -10.14 -15.90 -16.11
CA MET A 1 -9.91 -15.40 -14.74
C MET A 1 -10.98 -14.37 -14.47
N ARG A 2 -11.73 -14.51 -13.38
CA ARG A 2 -12.70 -13.51 -12.93
C ARG A 2 -11.94 -12.31 -12.35
N ASP A 3 -12.53 -11.12 -12.39
CA ASP A 3 -11.87 -9.91 -11.90
C ASP A 3 -11.43 -10.03 -10.43
N GLU A 4 -12.22 -10.73 -9.60
CA GLU A 4 -11.89 -11.03 -8.21
C GLU A 4 -10.61 -11.86 -8.06
N GLU A 5 -10.42 -12.89 -8.90
CA GLU A 5 -9.22 -13.73 -8.88
C GLU A 5 -7.97 -12.93 -9.29
N LYS A 6 -8.13 -11.98 -10.22
CA LYS A 6 -7.07 -11.06 -10.60
C LYS A 6 -6.68 -10.14 -9.44
N LEU A 7 -7.67 -9.65 -8.70
CA LEU A 7 -7.45 -8.78 -7.53
C LEU A 7 -6.72 -9.50 -6.39
N LEU A 8 -6.94 -10.81 -6.21
CA LEU A 8 -6.19 -11.60 -5.23
C LEU A 8 -4.67 -11.63 -5.50
N VAL A 9 -4.25 -11.40 -6.75
CA VAL A 9 -2.84 -11.32 -7.14
C VAL A 9 -2.34 -9.87 -7.14
N LEU A 10 -3.14 -8.93 -7.65
CA LEU A 10 -2.73 -7.53 -7.77
C LEU A 10 -2.63 -6.81 -6.42
N ILE A 11 -3.55 -7.07 -5.50
CA ILE A 11 -3.58 -6.36 -4.22
C ILE A 11 -2.31 -6.59 -3.40
N PRO A 12 -1.82 -7.83 -3.21
CA PRO A 12 -0.53 -8.07 -2.56
C PRO A 12 0.64 -7.34 -3.24
N HIS A 13 0.69 -7.35 -4.57
CA HIS A 13 1.72 -6.66 -5.34
C HIS A 13 1.69 -5.14 -5.14
N TRP A 14 0.51 -4.52 -5.12
CA TRP A 14 0.38 -3.09 -4.83
C TRP A 14 0.77 -2.74 -3.38
N ILE A 15 0.46 -3.60 -2.41
CA ILE A 15 0.87 -3.38 -1.02
C ILE A 15 2.40 -3.36 -0.90
N GLU A 16 3.08 -4.31 -1.55
CA GLU A 16 4.54 -4.36 -1.60
C GLU A 16 5.10 -3.08 -2.24
N HIS A 17 4.61 -2.71 -3.42
CA HIS A 17 5.10 -1.55 -4.16
C HIS A 17 4.85 -0.21 -3.43
N ASN A 18 3.69 -0.05 -2.80
CA ASN A 18 3.41 1.10 -1.94
C ASN A 18 4.39 1.18 -0.77
N GLY A 19 4.79 0.05 -0.20
CA GLY A 19 5.82 0.00 0.85
C GLY A 19 7.19 0.47 0.35
N GLU A 20 7.58 0.06 -0.86
CA GLU A 20 8.81 0.52 -1.52
C GLU A 20 8.80 2.04 -1.74
N HIS A 21 7.68 2.57 -2.25
CA HIS A 21 7.48 4.01 -2.41
C HIS A 21 7.51 4.76 -1.08
N ALA A 22 6.81 4.27 -0.06
CA ALA A 22 6.80 4.92 1.24
C ALA A 22 8.20 4.96 1.87
N ALA A 23 8.98 3.89 1.72
CA ALA A 23 10.37 3.86 2.16
C ALA A 23 11.24 4.85 1.36
N GLU A 24 11.05 4.95 0.05
CA GLU A 24 11.75 5.91 -0.80
C GLU A 24 11.43 7.37 -0.44
N PHE A 25 10.16 7.70 -0.23
CA PHE A 25 9.73 9.02 0.18
C PHE A 25 10.34 9.41 1.52
N ARG A 26 10.38 8.48 2.49
CA ARG A 26 11.06 8.69 3.78
C ARG A 26 12.56 8.93 3.61
N ARG A 27 13.23 8.21 2.70
CA ARG A 27 14.66 8.45 2.40
C ARG A 27 14.88 9.85 1.84
N TRP A 28 14.02 10.32 0.94
CA TRP A 28 14.17 11.64 0.33
C TRP A 28 13.70 12.79 1.23
N ALA A 29 12.73 12.56 2.11
CA ALA A 29 12.26 13.54 3.09
C ALA A 29 13.43 14.14 3.91
N ALA A 30 14.35 13.28 4.36
CA ALA A 30 15.56 13.69 5.09
C ALA A 30 16.51 14.62 4.29
N ARG A 31 16.32 14.76 2.98
CA ARG A 31 17.13 15.58 2.07
C ARG A 31 16.34 16.74 1.44
N ALA A 32 15.03 16.81 1.68
CA ALA A 32 14.12 17.68 0.93
C ALA A 32 13.97 19.09 1.50
N GLY A 33 14.55 19.38 2.68
CA GLY A 33 14.45 20.69 3.32
C GLY A 33 12.98 21.07 3.52
N ILE A 34 12.53 22.14 2.83
CA ILE A 34 11.14 22.61 2.90
C ILE A 34 10.10 21.57 2.47
N GLY A 35 10.49 20.56 1.68
CA GLY A 35 9.60 19.49 1.21
C GLY A 35 9.50 18.27 2.12
N GLU A 36 10.23 18.24 3.25
CA GLU A 36 10.28 17.08 4.16
C GLU A 36 8.89 16.66 4.63
N ALA A 37 8.11 17.61 5.15
CA ALA A 37 6.81 17.34 5.74
C ALA A 37 5.82 16.71 4.74
N ASP A 38 5.84 17.16 3.48
CA ASP A 38 4.92 16.66 2.45
C ASP A 38 5.33 15.27 1.97
N LEU A 39 6.63 14.97 1.88
CA LEU A 39 7.12 13.62 1.57
C LEU A 39 6.80 12.62 2.67
N LEU A 40 6.90 13.03 3.95
CA LEU A 40 6.48 12.18 5.07
C LEU A 40 4.98 11.89 5.02
N LYS A 41 4.14 12.91 4.76
CA LYS A 41 2.69 12.72 4.58
C LYS A 41 2.35 11.80 3.40
N ALA A 42 3.09 11.90 2.30
CA ALA A 42 2.93 11.01 1.16
C ALA A 42 3.27 9.55 1.53
N ALA A 43 4.35 9.34 2.29
CA ALA A 43 4.71 8.01 2.78
C ALA A 43 3.63 7.42 3.69
N GLU A 44 3.07 8.22 4.60
CA GLU A 44 1.96 7.77 5.44
C GLU A 44 0.69 7.48 4.63
N ALA A 45 0.41 8.24 3.58
CA ALA A 45 -0.73 8.00 2.72
C ALA A 45 -0.63 6.66 1.99
N MET A 46 0.57 6.26 1.56
CA MET A 46 0.83 4.93 1.00
C MET A 46 0.53 3.81 2.02
N GLU A 47 0.94 3.99 3.27
CA GLU A 47 0.65 2.99 4.31
C GLU A 47 -0.85 2.89 4.63
N ARG A 48 -1.55 4.03 4.68
CA ARG A 48 -3.02 4.03 4.85
C ARG A 48 -3.72 3.35 3.67
N ALA A 49 -3.23 3.54 2.45
CA ALA A 49 -3.73 2.81 1.29
C ALA A 49 -3.51 1.30 1.45
N ASN A 50 -2.37 0.88 1.99
CA ASN A 50 -2.08 -0.52 2.29
C ASN A 50 -3.08 -1.13 3.28
N ASP A 51 -3.50 -0.38 4.31
CA ASP A 51 -4.51 -0.87 5.26
C ASP A 51 -5.87 -1.12 4.60
N HIS A 52 -6.30 -0.21 3.71
CA HIS A 52 -7.52 -0.40 2.93
C HIS A 52 -7.40 -1.56 1.94
N LEU A 53 -6.24 -1.73 1.32
CA LEU A 53 -5.95 -2.85 0.42
C LEU A 53 -5.98 -4.19 1.14
N ARG A 54 -5.38 -4.28 2.35
CA ARG A 54 -5.46 -5.48 3.20
C ARG A 54 -6.91 -5.80 3.56
N ALA A 55 -7.69 -4.79 3.95
CA ALA A 55 -9.12 -4.99 4.25
C ALA A 55 -9.92 -5.47 3.03
N ALA A 56 -9.61 -4.99 1.82
CA ALA A 56 -10.22 -5.48 0.58
C ALA A 56 -9.81 -6.93 0.29
N LEU A 57 -8.53 -7.26 0.44
CA LEU A 57 -8.01 -8.61 0.23
C LEU A 57 -8.69 -9.64 1.16
N GLU A 58 -8.87 -9.31 2.43
CA GLU A 58 -9.54 -10.20 3.38
C GLU A 58 -11.02 -10.43 3.02
N LYS A 59 -11.72 -9.40 2.54
CA LYS A 59 -13.10 -9.56 2.05
C LYS A 59 -13.17 -10.43 0.78
N LEU A 60 -12.18 -10.33 -0.10
CA LEU A 60 -12.11 -11.09 -1.36
C LEU A 60 -11.75 -12.57 -1.15
N LYS A 61 -10.97 -12.90 -0.12
CA LYS A 61 -10.66 -14.30 0.23
C LYS A 61 -11.89 -15.07 0.75
N GLY A 62 -12.91 -14.35 1.22
CA GLY A 62 -14.08 -14.93 1.87
C GLY A 62 -13.76 -15.50 3.27
N PRO A 63 -14.77 -16.01 4.01
CA PRO A 63 -14.53 -16.66 5.29
C PRO A 63 -13.63 -17.90 5.11
N PRO A 64 -12.80 -18.25 6.11
CA PRO A 64 -12.04 -19.49 6.08
C PRO A 64 -12.99 -20.67 5.84
N LYS A 65 -12.67 -21.50 4.85
CA LYS A 65 -13.45 -22.70 4.55
C LYS A 65 -13.35 -23.64 5.76
N PRO A 66 -14.47 -24.20 6.26
CA PRO A 66 -14.48 -25.10 7.42
C PRO A 66 -13.66 -26.37 7.20
#